data_AF-A0A177PL04-F1
#
_entry.id   AF-A0A177PL04-F1
#
_cell.length_a   1.000
_cell.length_b   1.000
_cell.length_c   1.000
_cell.angle_alpha   90.00
_cell.angle_beta   90.00
_cell.angle_gamma   90.00
#
_symmetry.space_group_name_H-M   'P 1'
#
loop_
_entity.id
_entity.type
_entity.pdbx_description
1 polymer ?
#
loop_
_entity_poly.entity_id
_entity_poly.type
_entity_poly.pdbx_seq_one_letter_code
_entity_poly.pdbx_strand_id
1 'polypeptide(L)'
;VAPLLFTQVIYDPQWYASNVLSASWAIGFIATLIVGYCSWFVFYAKNEASAKRVVIAYAVVALVIFLLDGLIMHALTYQALLPERWMEWYAPGGGVDTSGARLHAVQWPRYLFIISLSAPAVGVFLLAYADYFAPRSDIDPSYLAFARTLGRKIAVFGSPVSLALFLWWTADLPPGGHLVAHPLAFLLALSLPALAWLVWTKSAPGRGYLFLGAGVAMLLLLSIWREIIRVSMLSTFGYSIDDYKVNVDWPSAILFATTLLGVGGLVGGFYLTLCYQAGRVRDVYFPGANVARLSSAAVAVLIVWIATFFTYGAAVWVKNVFLP
;
A
#
# COMPACT_ATOMS: atom_id res chain seq x y z
N VAL A 1 -9.40 4.15 2.30
CA VAL A 1 -10.64 4.67 1.66
C VAL A 1 -10.45 4.88 0.16
N ALA A 2 -9.62 5.83 -0.31
CA ALA A 2 -9.46 6.07 -1.76
C ALA A 2 -9.01 4.83 -2.58
N PRO A 3 -8.04 3.99 -2.14
CA PRO A 3 -7.67 2.78 -2.88
C PRO A 3 -8.80 1.73 -3.00
N LEU A 4 -9.71 1.68 -2.02
CA LEU A 4 -10.86 0.75 -2.01
C LEU A 4 -11.92 1.18 -3.04
N LEU A 5 -12.09 2.49 -3.25
CA LEU A 5 -13.02 3.03 -4.25
C LEU A 5 -12.56 2.73 -5.69
N PHE A 6 -11.25 2.77 -5.96
CA PHE A 6 -10.72 2.45 -7.30
C PHE A 6 -10.83 0.98 -7.67
N THR A 7 -10.61 0.12 -6.68
CA THR A 7 -10.64 -1.32 -6.89
C THR A 7 -12.06 -1.83 -7.15
N GLN A 8 -13.08 -1.17 -6.60
CA GLN A 8 -14.47 -1.40 -6.97
C GLN A 8 -14.73 -1.08 -8.45
N VAL A 9 -14.20 0.03 -8.99
CA VAL A 9 -14.47 0.41 -10.38
C VAL A 9 -13.81 -0.53 -11.40
N ILE A 10 -12.60 -1.04 -11.11
CA ILE A 10 -11.80 -1.81 -12.08
C ILE A 10 -11.98 -3.32 -11.92
N TYR A 11 -12.26 -3.79 -10.69
CA TYR A 11 -12.25 -5.21 -10.34
C TYR A 11 -13.57 -5.67 -9.70
N ASP A 12 -14.67 -4.96 -9.98
CA ASP A 12 -15.93 -5.03 -9.24
C ASP A 12 -16.42 -6.46 -9.00
N PRO A 13 -16.54 -7.34 -10.02
CA PRO A 13 -17.16 -8.65 -9.81
C PRO A 13 -16.34 -9.55 -8.88
N GLN A 14 -15.01 -9.58 -9.08
CA GLN A 14 -14.10 -10.39 -8.26
C GLN A 14 -13.98 -9.87 -6.84
N TRP A 15 -13.87 -8.54 -6.71
CA TRP A 15 -13.80 -7.90 -5.42
C TRP A 15 -15.08 -8.14 -4.62
N TYR A 16 -16.24 -7.91 -5.24
CA TYR A 16 -17.53 -8.04 -4.60
C TYR A 16 -17.80 -9.47 -4.16
N ALA A 17 -17.63 -10.44 -5.06
CA ALA A 17 -17.81 -11.86 -4.74
C ALA A 17 -16.93 -12.30 -3.58
N SER A 18 -15.64 -11.93 -3.60
CA SER A 18 -14.72 -12.30 -2.53
C SER A 18 -15.08 -11.65 -1.18
N ASN A 19 -15.48 -10.38 -1.17
CA ASN A 19 -15.82 -9.70 0.07
C ASN A 19 -17.14 -10.18 0.66
N VAL A 20 -18.13 -10.54 -0.18
CA VAL A 20 -19.41 -11.08 0.30
C VAL A 20 -19.23 -12.48 0.91
N LEU A 21 -18.48 -13.35 0.25
CA LEU A 21 -18.18 -14.70 0.75
C LEU A 21 -17.47 -14.70 2.11
N SER A 22 -16.69 -13.65 2.39
CA SER A 22 -15.87 -13.51 3.60
C SER A 22 -16.20 -12.23 4.38
N ALA A 23 -17.48 -11.81 4.38
CA ALA A 23 -17.92 -10.49 4.83
C ALA A 23 -17.55 -10.17 6.29
N SER A 24 -17.64 -11.15 7.19
CA SER A 24 -17.28 -10.96 8.59
C SER A 24 -15.81 -10.57 8.75
N TRP A 25 -14.93 -11.13 7.92
CA TRP A 25 -13.50 -10.79 7.92
C TRP A 25 -13.21 -9.45 7.25
N ALA A 26 -13.91 -9.13 6.16
CA ALA A 26 -13.79 -7.83 5.49
C ALA A 26 -14.18 -6.66 6.42
N ILE A 27 -15.24 -6.85 7.21
CA ILE A 27 -15.65 -5.88 8.24
C ILE A 27 -14.70 -5.91 9.44
N GLY A 28 -14.38 -7.12 9.93
CA GLY A 28 -13.51 -7.34 11.07
C GLY A 28 -12.11 -6.73 10.92
N PHE A 29 -11.56 -6.73 9.69
CA PHE A 29 -10.30 -6.11 9.33
C PHE A 29 -10.18 -4.65 9.81
N ILE A 30 -11.25 -3.85 9.73
CA ILE A 30 -11.21 -2.46 10.17
C ILE A 30 -11.05 -2.38 11.69
N ALA A 31 -11.78 -3.23 12.42
CA ALA A 31 -11.72 -3.27 13.87
C ALA A 31 -10.35 -3.75 14.36
N THR A 32 -9.80 -4.81 13.75
CA THR A 32 -8.46 -5.31 14.08
C THR A 32 -7.40 -4.25 13.77
N LEU A 33 -7.47 -3.59 12.62
CA LEU A 33 -6.55 -2.51 12.25
C LEU A 33 -6.55 -1.37 13.28
N ILE A 34 -7.73 -0.94 13.76
CA ILE A 34 -7.86 0.06 14.82
C ILE A 34 -7.15 -0.41 16.10
N VAL A 35 -7.38 -1.65 16.54
CA VAL A 35 -6.74 -2.21 17.74
C VAL A 35 -5.22 -2.29 17.56
N GLY A 36 -4.74 -2.66 16.37
CA GLY A 36 -3.33 -2.71 16.02
C GLY A 36 -2.66 -1.33 16.13
N TYR A 37 -3.26 -0.30 15.53
CA TYR A 37 -2.76 1.09 15.63
C TYR A 37 -2.85 1.64 17.06
N CYS A 38 -3.94 1.42 17.78
CA CYS A 38 -4.07 1.84 19.17
C CYS A 38 -2.97 1.21 20.04
N SER A 39 -2.70 -0.09 19.86
CA SER A 39 -1.61 -0.78 20.55
C SER A 39 -0.25 -0.19 20.17
N TRP A 40 -0.02 0.10 18.89
CA TRP A 40 1.21 0.76 18.44
C TRP A 40 1.38 2.16 19.03
N PHE A 41 0.32 2.96 19.12
CA PHE A 41 0.36 4.28 19.74
C PHE A 41 0.63 4.22 21.25
N VAL A 42 0.06 3.24 21.96
CA VAL A 42 0.37 3.01 23.37
C VAL A 42 1.84 2.64 23.53
N PHE A 43 2.37 1.76 22.67
CA PHE A 43 3.79 1.44 22.67
C PHE A 43 4.63 2.71 22.42
N TYR A 44 4.36 3.45 21.36
CA TYR A 44 5.09 4.66 21.00
C TYR A 44 5.10 5.71 22.12
N ALA A 45 3.94 5.98 22.73
CA ALA A 45 3.79 6.98 23.77
C ALA A 45 4.41 6.57 25.11
N LYS A 46 4.52 5.26 25.40
CA LYS A 46 5.03 4.76 26.69
C LYS A 46 6.44 4.20 26.63
N ASN A 47 7.02 4.05 25.45
CA ASN A 47 8.36 3.49 25.25
C ASN A 47 9.45 4.55 25.48
N GLU A 48 9.58 4.96 26.73
CA GLU A 48 10.58 5.90 27.23
C GLU A 48 11.67 5.18 28.04
N ALA A 49 12.74 5.89 28.44
CA ALA A 49 13.88 5.29 29.13
C ALA A 49 13.51 4.52 30.43
N SER A 50 12.46 4.93 31.13
CA SER A 50 11.95 4.31 32.36
C SER A 50 10.81 3.31 32.13
N ALA A 51 10.51 2.95 30.88
CA ALA A 51 9.38 2.09 30.55
C ALA A 51 9.53 0.68 31.14
N LYS A 52 8.42 0.14 31.65
CA LYS A 52 8.34 -1.26 32.07
C LYS A 52 8.37 -2.17 30.84
N ARG A 53 8.98 -3.36 30.96
CA ARG A 53 9.04 -4.36 29.87
C ARG A 53 7.66 -4.74 29.31
N VAL A 54 6.59 -4.63 30.09
CA VAL A 54 5.20 -4.88 29.64
C VAL A 54 4.80 -3.97 28.46
N VAL A 55 5.44 -2.82 28.29
CA VAL A 55 5.19 -1.92 27.15
C VAL A 55 5.49 -2.60 25.81
N ILE A 56 6.48 -3.51 25.76
CA ILE A 56 6.82 -4.29 24.56
C ILE A 56 5.66 -5.19 24.13
N ALA A 57 4.82 -5.65 25.06
CA ALA A 57 3.67 -6.48 24.71
C ALA A 57 2.72 -5.76 23.75
N TYR A 58 2.55 -4.43 23.88
CA TYR A 58 1.73 -3.64 22.95
C TYR A 58 2.32 -3.63 21.53
N ALA A 59 3.64 -3.57 21.37
CA ALA A 59 4.27 -3.67 20.05
C ALA A 59 4.10 -5.07 19.44
N VAL A 60 4.22 -6.12 20.25
CA VAL A 60 4.02 -7.51 19.80
C VAL A 60 2.57 -7.73 19.39
N VAL A 61 1.61 -7.27 20.19
CA VAL A 61 0.17 -7.32 19.86
C VAL A 61 -0.11 -6.57 18.56
N ALA A 62 0.41 -5.34 18.42
CA ALA A 62 0.27 -4.58 17.18
C ALA A 62 0.84 -5.34 15.97
N LEU A 63 2.03 -5.92 16.09
CA LEU A 63 2.65 -6.69 15.02
C LEU A 63 1.82 -7.92 14.63
N VAL A 64 1.35 -8.70 15.62
CA VAL A 64 0.49 -9.88 15.37
C VAL A 64 -0.80 -9.48 14.67
N ILE A 65 -1.41 -8.38 15.10
CA ILE A 65 -2.63 -7.86 14.48
C ILE A 65 -2.37 -7.37 13.06
N PHE A 66 -1.27 -6.66 12.79
CA PHE A 66 -0.92 -6.25 11.43
C PHE A 66 -0.61 -7.43 10.50
N LEU A 67 -0.04 -8.52 11.03
CA LEU A 67 0.12 -9.77 10.29
C LEU A 67 -1.25 -10.41 9.99
N LEU A 68 -2.17 -10.43 10.96
CA LEU A 68 -3.54 -10.89 10.75
C LEU A 68 -4.25 -10.05 9.68
N ASP A 69 -4.13 -8.73 9.75
CA ASP A 69 -4.69 -7.80 8.77
C ASP A 69 -4.13 -8.05 7.37
N GLY A 70 -2.82 -8.27 7.26
CA GLY A 70 -2.16 -8.67 6.03
C GLY A 70 -2.67 -10.02 5.50
N LEU A 71 -2.93 -10.99 6.39
CA LEU A 71 -3.46 -12.30 6.04
C LEU A 71 -4.91 -12.20 5.53
N ILE A 72 -5.75 -11.40 6.18
CA ILE A 72 -7.14 -11.16 5.74
C ILE A 72 -7.13 -10.55 4.33
N MET A 73 -6.37 -9.46 4.13
CA MET A 73 -6.28 -8.81 2.82
C MET A 73 -5.70 -9.74 1.75
N HIS A 74 -4.70 -10.54 2.11
CA HIS A 74 -4.16 -11.55 1.21
C HIS A 74 -5.21 -12.60 0.82
N ALA A 75 -5.91 -13.16 1.80
CA ALA A 75 -6.94 -14.18 1.58
C ALA A 75 -8.06 -13.67 0.68
N LEU A 76 -8.58 -12.47 0.94
CA LEU A 76 -9.59 -11.82 0.10
C LEU A 76 -9.07 -11.61 -1.33
N THR A 77 -7.85 -11.07 -1.49
CA THR A 77 -7.30 -10.84 -2.84
C THR A 77 -6.94 -12.13 -3.59
N TYR A 78 -6.72 -13.24 -2.90
CA TYR A 78 -6.44 -14.54 -3.52
C TYR A 78 -7.75 -15.28 -3.86
N GLN A 79 -8.74 -15.22 -2.98
CA GLN A 79 -10.08 -15.74 -3.21
C GLN A 79 -10.75 -15.10 -4.43
N ALA A 80 -10.51 -13.80 -4.65
CA ALA A 80 -10.91 -13.07 -5.85
C ALA A 80 -10.32 -13.64 -7.17
N LEU A 81 -9.23 -14.42 -7.11
CA LEU A 81 -8.58 -15.04 -8.27
C LEU A 81 -9.07 -16.45 -8.58
N LEU A 82 -10.04 -16.97 -7.80
CA LEU A 82 -10.53 -18.35 -7.92
C LEU A 82 -12.05 -18.42 -8.17
N PRO A 83 -12.58 -17.84 -9.27
CA PRO A 83 -14.01 -17.85 -9.58
C PRO A 83 -14.64 -19.25 -9.61
N GLU A 84 -13.88 -20.26 -10.02
CA GLU A 84 -14.30 -21.67 -10.10
C GLU A 84 -14.68 -22.26 -8.74
N ARG A 85 -14.19 -21.68 -7.65
CA ARG A 85 -14.45 -22.15 -6.28
C ARG A 85 -15.62 -21.40 -5.62
N TRP A 86 -16.10 -20.29 -6.19
CA TRP A 86 -17.09 -19.44 -5.55
C TRP A 86 -18.42 -20.13 -5.28
N MET A 87 -18.90 -20.96 -6.21
CA MET A 87 -20.15 -21.71 -6.01
C MET A 87 -20.04 -22.72 -4.87
N GLU A 88 -18.91 -23.42 -4.77
CA GLU A 88 -18.64 -24.35 -3.66
C GLU A 88 -18.57 -23.61 -2.31
N TRP A 89 -18.03 -22.39 -2.31
CA TRP A 89 -17.93 -21.57 -1.10
C TRP A 89 -19.25 -20.93 -0.69
N TYR A 90 -20.06 -20.51 -1.66
CA TYR A 90 -21.37 -19.91 -1.43
C TYR A 90 -22.44 -20.94 -1.03
N ALA A 91 -22.42 -22.12 -1.65
CA ALA A 91 -23.41 -23.16 -1.42
C ALA A 91 -22.76 -24.55 -1.22
N PRO A 92 -21.98 -24.74 -0.13
CA PRO A 92 -21.30 -26.01 0.12
C PRO A 92 -22.32 -27.15 0.24
N GLY A 93 -22.16 -28.18 -0.59
CA GLY A 93 -23.10 -29.32 -0.65
C GLY A 93 -24.52 -28.94 -1.10
N GLY A 94 -24.69 -27.79 -1.77
CA GLY A 94 -25.98 -27.30 -2.26
C GLY A 94 -26.79 -26.46 -1.26
N GLY A 95 -26.32 -26.32 -0.01
CA GLY A 95 -26.94 -25.45 0.99
C GLY A 95 -26.26 -24.08 1.01
N VAL A 96 -27.03 -23.00 0.84
CA VAL A 96 -26.50 -21.63 0.85
C VAL A 96 -25.94 -21.26 2.22
N ASP A 97 -24.67 -20.84 2.27
CA ASP A 97 -24.01 -20.27 3.44
C ASP A 97 -23.96 -18.75 3.32
N THR A 98 -24.69 -18.05 4.19
CA THR A 98 -24.76 -16.58 4.23
C THR A 98 -23.95 -15.98 5.39
N SER A 99 -23.18 -16.78 6.13
CA SER A 99 -22.50 -16.34 7.34
C SER A 99 -21.34 -15.38 7.09
N GLY A 100 -20.65 -15.51 5.95
CA GLY A 100 -19.44 -14.75 5.63
C GLY A 100 -18.29 -14.97 6.63
N ALA A 101 -18.34 -16.04 7.43
CA ALA A 101 -17.47 -16.25 8.59
C ALA A 101 -16.17 -16.98 8.27
N ARG A 102 -15.98 -17.45 7.02
CA ARG A 102 -14.82 -18.25 6.61
C ARG A 102 -13.85 -17.42 5.79
N LEU A 103 -12.56 -17.72 5.90
CA LEU A 103 -11.55 -17.33 4.92
C LEU A 103 -11.29 -18.54 4.04
N HIS A 104 -11.64 -18.45 2.76
CA HIS A 104 -11.73 -19.64 1.92
C HIS A 104 -10.41 -20.08 1.28
N ALA A 105 -9.47 -19.16 1.06
CA ALA A 105 -8.24 -19.46 0.35
C ALA A 105 -7.06 -18.62 0.86
N VAL A 106 -5.92 -19.27 1.09
CA VAL A 106 -4.66 -18.61 1.48
C VAL A 106 -3.51 -19.21 0.67
N GLN A 107 -2.85 -18.39 -0.14
CA GLN A 107 -1.58 -18.74 -0.77
C GLN A 107 -0.40 -18.34 0.13
N TRP A 108 0.07 -19.25 0.99
CA TRP A 108 1.13 -18.96 1.96
C TRP A 108 2.42 -18.40 1.37
N PRO A 109 2.96 -18.92 0.25
CA PRO A 109 4.20 -18.38 -0.32
C PRO A 109 4.08 -16.91 -0.69
N ARG A 110 2.96 -16.52 -1.32
CA ARG A 110 2.65 -15.14 -1.70
C ARG A 110 2.52 -14.24 -0.48
N TYR A 111 1.78 -14.67 0.54
CA TYR A 111 1.61 -13.92 1.77
C TYR A 111 2.96 -13.64 2.45
N LEU A 112 3.74 -14.69 2.67
CA LEU A 112 5.04 -14.60 3.32
C LEU A 112 6.00 -13.73 2.52
N PHE A 113 6.02 -13.86 1.20
CA PHE A 113 6.81 -12.98 0.33
C PHE A 113 6.43 -11.51 0.53
N ILE A 114 5.15 -11.16 0.44
CA ILE A 114 4.70 -9.75 0.58
C ILE A 114 5.05 -9.20 1.96
N ILE A 115 4.84 -9.97 3.03
CA ILE A 115 5.23 -9.57 4.39
C ILE A 115 6.74 -9.38 4.49
N SER A 116 7.52 -10.30 3.93
CA SER A 116 8.99 -10.25 3.99
C SER A 116 9.58 -9.01 3.33
N LEU A 117 8.92 -8.44 2.32
CA LEU A 117 9.33 -7.18 1.68
C LEU A 117 9.32 -5.98 2.64
N SER A 118 8.62 -6.08 3.77
CA SER A 118 8.67 -5.07 4.84
C SER A 118 10.10 -4.89 5.37
N ALA A 119 10.91 -5.96 5.40
CA ALA A 119 12.30 -5.87 5.86
C ALA A 119 13.15 -4.98 4.93
N PRO A 120 13.34 -5.28 3.63
CA PRO A 120 14.10 -4.40 2.75
C PRO A 120 13.49 -3.00 2.64
N ALA A 121 12.16 -2.85 2.70
CA ALA A 121 11.51 -1.54 2.74
C ALA A 121 11.92 -0.70 3.96
N VAL A 122 11.86 -1.27 5.17
CA VAL A 122 12.36 -0.62 6.40
C VAL A 122 13.86 -0.34 6.30
N GLY A 123 14.62 -1.28 5.73
CA GLY A 123 16.06 -1.13 5.53
C GLY A 123 16.42 0.12 4.69
N VAL A 124 15.81 0.27 3.51
CA VAL A 124 16.05 1.45 2.64
C VAL A 124 15.45 2.73 3.23
N PHE A 125 14.33 2.63 3.94
CA PHE A 125 13.76 3.75 4.68
C PHE A 125 14.74 4.28 5.73
N LEU A 126 15.37 3.42 6.52
CA LEU A 126 16.35 3.83 7.53
C LEU A 126 17.60 4.50 6.91
N LEU A 127 18.00 4.10 5.70
CA LEU A 127 19.07 4.79 4.97
C LEU A 127 18.65 6.21 4.57
N ALA A 128 17.43 6.37 4.06
CA ALA A 128 16.87 7.69 3.71
C ALA A 128 16.62 8.55 4.96
N TYR A 129 16.16 7.94 6.06
CA TYR A 129 15.97 8.58 7.36
C TYR A 129 17.27 9.21 7.86
N ALA A 130 18.38 8.46 7.81
CA ALA A 130 19.68 8.96 8.23
C ALA A 130 20.13 10.19 7.41
N ASP A 131 19.84 10.22 6.10
CA ASP A 131 20.15 11.36 5.23
C ASP A 131 19.18 12.53 5.34
N TYR A 132 17.90 12.24 5.60
CA TYR A 132 16.88 13.25 5.84
C TYR A 132 17.25 14.11 7.05
N PHE A 133 17.66 13.46 8.14
CA PHE A 133 18.00 14.10 9.41
C PHE A 133 19.46 14.56 9.51
N ALA A 134 20.34 14.24 8.55
CA ALA A 134 21.73 14.66 8.56
C ALA A 134 21.99 16.18 8.73
N PRO A 135 21.16 17.11 8.21
CA PRO A 135 21.37 18.54 8.43
C PRO A 135 21.00 19.03 9.83
N ARG A 136 20.32 18.22 10.64
CA ARG A 136 19.86 18.63 11.97
C ARG A 136 20.96 18.44 13.00
N SER A 137 21.44 19.56 13.54
CA SER A 137 22.49 19.57 14.55
C SER A 137 22.05 19.07 15.92
N ASP A 138 20.74 19.01 16.17
CA ASP A 138 20.15 18.53 17.44
C ASP A 138 20.05 17.00 17.53
N ILE A 139 20.26 16.29 16.43
CA ILE A 139 20.24 14.84 16.40
C ILE A 139 21.66 14.31 16.49
N ASP A 140 21.89 13.40 17.44
CA ASP A 140 23.20 12.79 17.64
C ASP A 140 23.69 12.07 16.36
N PRO A 141 24.85 12.46 15.80
CA PRO A 141 25.45 11.77 14.65
C PRO A 141 25.65 10.27 14.88
N SER A 142 25.89 9.84 16.13
CA SER A 142 26.06 8.43 16.48
C SER A 142 24.75 7.64 16.26
N TYR A 143 23.61 8.25 16.57
CA TYR A 143 22.28 7.67 16.34
C TYR A 143 21.98 7.54 14.85
N LEU A 144 22.32 8.55 14.03
CA LEU A 144 22.16 8.47 12.57
C LEU A 144 23.06 7.39 11.95
N ALA A 145 24.29 7.23 12.45
CA ALA A 145 25.19 6.16 12.04
C ALA A 145 24.65 4.76 12.44
N PHE A 146 24.05 4.65 13.63
CA PHE A 146 23.33 3.44 14.05
C PHE A 146 22.17 3.12 13.12
N ALA A 147 21.27 4.08 12.86
CA ALA A 147 20.11 3.90 12.00
C ALA A 147 20.53 3.45 10.59
N ARG A 148 21.58 4.07 10.04
CA ARG A 148 22.16 3.67 8.75
C ARG A 148 22.70 2.24 8.77
N THR A 149 23.44 1.88 9.81
CA THR A 149 24.02 0.54 9.93
C THR A 149 22.95 -0.52 10.07
N LEU A 150 21.92 -0.25 10.87
CA LEU A 150 20.75 -1.10 11.02
C LEU A 150 20.01 -1.24 9.68
N GLY A 151 19.73 -0.12 9.00
CA GLY A 151 19.07 -0.11 7.69
C GLY A 151 19.82 -0.93 6.65
N ARG A 152 21.15 -0.79 6.58
CA ARG A 152 22.02 -1.60 5.71
C ARG A 152 21.90 -3.09 6.02
N LYS A 153 21.98 -3.48 7.30
CA LYS A 153 21.87 -4.88 7.71
C LYS A 153 20.50 -5.46 7.33
N ILE A 154 19.43 -4.77 7.70
CA ILE A 154 18.06 -5.23 7.41
C ILE A 154 17.83 -5.35 5.90
N ALA A 155 18.25 -4.35 5.10
CA ALA A 155 18.09 -4.42 3.65
C ALA A 155 18.87 -5.57 3.01
N VAL A 156 20.14 -5.76 3.41
CA VAL A 156 21.00 -6.80 2.83
C VAL A 156 20.54 -8.20 3.24
N PHE A 157 20.13 -8.42 4.49
CA PHE A 157 19.67 -9.74 4.95
C PHE A 157 18.20 -10.01 4.62
N GLY A 158 17.35 -8.99 4.58
CA GLY A 158 15.94 -9.13 4.24
C GLY A 158 15.70 -9.43 2.75
N SER A 159 16.58 -8.96 1.86
CA SER A 159 16.42 -9.18 0.42
C SER A 159 16.57 -10.65 0.00
N PRO A 160 17.58 -11.42 0.45
CA PRO A 160 17.67 -12.87 0.20
C PRO A 160 16.48 -13.66 0.74
N VAL A 161 15.98 -13.31 1.93
CA VAL A 161 14.78 -13.95 2.50
C VAL A 161 13.57 -13.69 1.60
N SER A 162 13.40 -12.45 1.17
CA SER A 162 12.33 -12.09 0.23
C SER A 162 12.49 -12.81 -1.12
N LEU A 163 13.72 -12.99 -1.60
CA LEU A 163 14.00 -13.71 -2.85
C LEU A 163 13.60 -15.19 -2.73
N ALA A 164 13.99 -15.86 -1.64
CA ALA A 164 13.63 -17.26 -1.42
C ALA A 164 12.10 -17.45 -1.40
N LEU A 165 11.38 -16.57 -0.71
CA LEU A 165 9.91 -16.60 -0.66
C LEU A 165 9.28 -16.23 -2.01
N PHE A 166 9.88 -15.33 -2.78
CA PHE A 166 9.43 -15.02 -4.14
C PHE A 166 9.58 -16.21 -5.09
N LEU A 167 10.72 -16.90 -5.03
CA LEU A 167 10.97 -18.10 -5.84
C LEU A 167 10.01 -19.21 -5.46
N TRP A 168 9.74 -19.39 -4.16
CA TRP A 168 8.72 -20.34 -3.69
C TRP A 168 7.34 -19.97 -4.22
N TRP A 169 6.94 -18.69 -4.14
CA TRP A 169 5.67 -18.25 -4.70
C TRP A 169 5.58 -18.45 -6.21
N THR A 170 6.64 -18.13 -6.93
CA THR A 170 6.68 -18.28 -8.40
C THR A 170 6.57 -19.76 -8.80
N ALA A 171 7.19 -20.67 -8.05
CA ALA A 171 7.10 -22.11 -8.28
C ALA A 171 5.70 -22.68 -7.97
N ASP A 172 4.94 -22.03 -7.09
CA ASP A 172 3.57 -22.40 -6.69
C ASP A 172 2.49 -21.80 -7.62
N LEU A 173 2.88 -21.04 -8.65
CA LEU A 173 1.93 -20.52 -9.64
C LEU A 173 1.42 -21.65 -10.55
N PRO A 174 0.15 -21.58 -10.99
CA PRO A 174 -0.42 -22.59 -11.89
C PRO A 174 0.39 -22.75 -13.19
N PRO A 175 0.63 -23.99 -13.67
CA PRO A 175 1.51 -24.26 -14.81
C PRO A 175 0.98 -23.77 -16.17
N GLY A 176 -0.32 -23.44 -16.28
CA GLY A 176 -1.00 -23.15 -17.55
C GLY A 176 -0.69 -21.80 -18.22
N GLY A 177 0.06 -20.90 -17.58
CA GLY A 177 0.24 -19.51 -18.05
C GLY A 177 1.67 -19.10 -18.43
N HIS A 178 2.64 -20.03 -18.48
CA HIS A 178 4.07 -19.73 -18.64
C HIS A 178 4.62 -18.65 -17.66
N LEU A 179 3.92 -18.37 -16.55
CA LEU A 179 4.23 -17.29 -15.62
C LEU A 179 5.62 -17.46 -14.99
N VAL A 180 6.04 -18.69 -14.72
CA VAL A 180 7.37 -19.01 -14.18
C VAL A 180 8.49 -18.49 -15.08
N ALA A 181 8.30 -18.54 -16.40
CA ALA A 181 9.27 -18.10 -17.40
C ALA A 181 9.05 -16.64 -17.86
N HIS A 182 8.14 -15.90 -17.22
CA HIS A 182 7.83 -14.55 -17.65
C HIS A 182 9.00 -13.58 -17.37
N PRO A 183 9.41 -12.71 -18.32
CA PRO A 183 10.55 -11.81 -18.14
C PRO A 183 10.46 -10.93 -16.89
N LEU A 184 9.25 -10.49 -16.53
CA LEU A 184 9.04 -9.68 -15.33
C LEU A 184 9.28 -10.45 -14.02
N ALA A 185 9.03 -11.76 -13.99
CA ALA A 185 9.36 -12.59 -12.84
C ALA A 185 10.87 -12.65 -12.62
N PHE A 186 11.64 -12.83 -13.71
CA PHE A 186 13.10 -12.76 -13.66
C PHE A 186 13.60 -11.38 -13.25
N LEU A 187 13.03 -10.31 -13.78
CA LEU A 187 13.39 -8.95 -13.41
C LEU A 187 13.16 -8.68 -11.91
N LEU A 188 12.04 -9.14 -11.37
CA LEU A 188 11.76 -9.07 -9.93
C LEU A 188 12.73 -9.91 -9.10
N ALA A 189 12.98 -11.15 -9.52
CA ALA A 189 13.95 -12.03 -8.86
C ALA A 189 15.35 -11.41 -8.83
N LEU A 190 15.77 -10.71 -9.90
CA LEU A 190 17.06 -10.01 -9.97
C LEU A 190 17.06 -8.68 -9.20
N SER A 191 15.92 -8.01 -9.07
CA SER A 191 15.83 -6.71 -8.38
C SER A 191 16.19 -6.78 -6.90
N LEU A 192 15.83 -7.87 -6.21
CA LEU A 192 16.13 -8.08 -4.78
C LEU A 192 17.65 -8.24 -4.49
N PRO A 193 18.39 -9.15 -5.16
CA PRO A 193 19.84 -9.25 -4.98
C PRO A 193 20.55 -8.00 -5.52
N ALA A 194 20.04 -7.36 -6.60
CA ALA A 194 20.59 -6.09 -7.07
C ALA A 194 20.46 -4.99 -6.01
N LEU A 195 19.31 -4.87 -5.34
CA LEU A 195 19.12 -3.94 -4.22
C LEU A 195 20.07 -4.25 -3.07
N ALA A 196 20.17 -5.53 -2.66
CA ALA A 196 21.08 -5.96 -1.61
C ALA A 196 22.54 -5.61 -1.93
N TRP A 197 22.98 -5.91 -3.15
CA TRP A 197 24.33 -5.60 -3.63
C TRP A 197 24.59 -4.09 -3.71
N LEU A 198 23.63 -3.32 -4.22
CA LEU A 198 23.73 -1.86 -4.30
C LEU A 198 23.85 -1.25 -2.90
N VAL A 199 23.02 -1.69 -1.95
CA VAL A 199 23.09 -1.24 -0.55
C VAL A 199 24.40 -1.66 0.10
N TRP A 200 24.86 -2.89 -0.11
CA TRP A 200 26.12 -3.39 0.45
C TRP A 200 27.33 -2.58 -0.03
N THR A 201 27.40 -2.28 -1.34
CA THR A 201 28.59 -1.69 -1.97
C THR A 201 28.57 -0.16 -2.02
N LYS A 202 27.38 0.47 -2.05
CA LYS A 202 27.24 1.91 -2.31
C LYS A 202 26.62 2.69 -1.15
N SER A 203 26.25 2.05 -0.04
CA SER A 203 25.67 2.73 1.12
C SER A 203 26.66 3.72 1.74
N ALA A 204 26.54 4.98 1.35
CA ALA A 204 27.29 6.12 1.86
C ALA A 204 26.31 7.25 2.23
N PRO A 205 26.74 8.20 3.10
CA PRO A 205 25.96 9.42 3.36
C PRO A 205 25.59 10.14 2.06
N GLY A 206 24.38 10.70 2.03
CA GLY A 206 23.79 11.40 0.88
C GLY A 206 23.11 10.52 -0.16
N ARG A 207 23.17 9.18 -0.04
CA ARG A 207 22.62 8.24 -1.04
C ARG A 207 21.34 7.52 -0.62
N GLY A 208 20.80 7.79 0.56
CA GLY A 208 19.61 7.15 1.12
C GLY A 208 18.39 7.18 0.18
N TYR A 209 18.14 8.33 -0.45
CA TYR A 209 17.03 8.49 -1.40
C TYR A 209 17.17 7.67 -2.68
N LEU A 210 18.40 7.36 -3.11
CA LEU A 210 18.62 6.46 -4.25
C LEU A 210 18.10 5.06 -3.94
N PHE A 211 18.40 4.54 -2.75
CA PHE A 211 17.92 3.22 -2.33
C PHE A 211 16.42 3.20 -2.07
N LEU A 212 15.88 4.29 -1.49
CA LEU A 212 14.44 4.44 -1.33
C LEU A 212 13.73 4.45 -2.70
N GLY A 213 14.26 5.19 -3.68
CA GLY A 213 13.76 5.20 -5.06
C GLY A 213 13.84 3.81 -5.71
N ALA A 214 14.94 3.08 -5.51
CA ALA A 214 15.06 1.70 -5.99
C ALA A 214 14.01 0.76 -5.34
N GLY A 215 13.75 0.92 -4.04
CA GLY A 215 12.69 0.19 -3.34
C GLY A 215 11.30 0.49 -3.90
N VAL A 216 10.99 1.77 -4.17
CA VAL A 216 9.73 2.17 -4.82
C VAL A 216 9.60 1.58 -6.22
N ALA A 217 10.67 1.63 -7.03
CA ALA A 217 10.68 1.03 -8.37
C ALA A 217 10.41 -0.49 -8.31
N MET A 218 11.00 -1.20 -7.35
CA MET A 218 10.72 -2.62 -7.11
C MET A 218 9.25 -2.88 -6.77
N LEU A 219 8.63 -2.06 -5.91
CA LEU A 219 7.21 -2.19 -5.58
C LEU A 219 6.30 -1.91 -6.78
N LEU A 220 6.69 -0.99 -7.68
CA LEU A 220 5.97 -0.76 -8.93
C LEU A 220 6.06 -1.97 -9.86
N LEU A 221 7.25 -2.57 -10.01
CA LEU A 221 7.41 -3.82 -10.77
C LEU A 221 6.55 -4.94 -10.19
N LEU A 222 6.49 -5.06 -8.85
CA LEU A 222 5.64 -6.05 -8.18
C LEU A 222 4.16 -5.78 -8.43
N SER A 223 3.75 -4.51 -8.47
CA SER A 223 2.36 -4.14 -8.76
C SER A 223 1.96 -4.56 -10.18
N ILE A 224 2.84 -4.36 -11.16
CA ILE A 224 2.64 -4.85 -12.54
C ILE A 224 2.60 -6.38 -12.56
N TRP A 225 3.50 -7.06 -11.85
CA TRP A 225 3.54 -8.51 -11.79
C TRP A 225 2.27 -9.13 -11.20
N ARG A 226 1.73 -8.51 -10.13
CA ARG A 226 0.44 -8.91 -9.56
C ARG A 226 -0.70 -8.79 -10.56
N GLU A 227 -0.70 -7.75 -11.39
CA GLU A 227 -1.69 -7.56 -12.44
C GLU A 227 -1.56 -8.61 -13.55
N ILE A 228 -0.34 -8.94 -13.97
CA ILE A 228 -0.10 -10.01 -14.96
C ILE A 228 -0.60 -11.36 -14.45
N ILE A 229 -0.29 -11.72 -13.19
CA ILE A 229 -0.81 -12.94 -12.58
C ILE A 229 -2.34 -12.93 -12.58
N ARG A 230 -2.96 -11.81 -12.17
CA ARG A 230 -4.42 -11.67 -12.15
C ARG A 230 -5.03 -11.91 -13.52
N VAL A 231 -4.54 -11.22 -14.55
CA VAL A 231 -5.04 -11.36 -15.93
C VAL A 231 -4.87 -12.80 -16.41
N SER A 232 -3.71 -13.41 -16.19
CA SER A 232 -3.45 -14.80 -16.61
C SER A 232 -4.33 -15.82 -15.89
N MET A 233 -4.65 -15.62 -14.61
CA MET A 233 -5.54 -16.52 -13.88
C MET A 233 -6.98 -16.37 -14.36
N LEU A 234 -7.43 -15.12 -14.52
CA LEU A 234 -8.83 -14.81 -14.87
C LEU A 234 -9.16 -15.06 -16.34
N SER A 235 -8.18 -14.98 -17.26
CA SER A 235 -8.40 -15.26 -18.69
C SER A 235 -8.89 -16.67 -18.95
N THR A 236 -8.53 -17.63 -18.08
CA THR A 236 -9.02 -19.03 -18.15
C THR A 236 -10.55 -19.12 -17.98
N PHE A 237 -11.15 -18.13 -17.33
CA PHE A 237 -12.59 -18.04 -17.09
C PHE A 237 -13.31 -17.11 -18.07
N GLY A 238 -12.64 -16.74 -19.18
CA GLY A 238 -13.19 -15.82 -20.17
C GLY A 238 -13.31 -14.38 -19.68
N TYR A 239 -12.61 -14.02 -18.59
CA TYR A 239 -12.55 -12.64 -18.14
C TYR A 239 -11.38 -11.94 -18.83
N SER A 240 -11.70 -11.05 -19.77
CA SER A 240 -10.75 -10.08 -20.33
C SER A 240 -11.24 -8.67 -20.06
N ILE A 241 -10.31 -7.75 -19.76
CA ILE A 241 -10.63 -6.32 -19.68
C ILE A 241 -11.07 -5.79 -21.05
N ASP A 242 -10.54 -6.36 -22.14
CA ASP A 242 -10.80 -5.91 -23.51
C ASP A 242 -12.25 -6.18 -23.95
N ASP A 243 -12.93 -7.13 -23.30
CA ASP A 243 -14.31 -7.50 -23.62
C ASP A 243 -15.34 -6.56 -22.96
N TYR A 244 -14.91 -5.71 -22.03
CA TYR A 244 -15.80 -4.76 -21.35
C TYR A 244 -16.15 -3.58 -22.26
N LYS A 245 -17.45 -3.40 -22.51
CA LYS A 245 -17.95 -2.19 -23.17
C LYS A 245 -17.64 -0.96 -22.31
N VAL A 246 -16.71 -0.12 -22.80
CA VAL A 246 -16.37 1.14 -22.14
C VAL A 246 -17.48 2.16 -22.39
N ASN A 247 -18.30 2.43 -21.37
CA ASN A 247 -19.24 3.56 -21.37
C ASN A 247 -18.55 4.74 -20.69
N VAL A 248 -17.86 5.58 -21.47
CA VAL A 248 -17.09 6.70 -20.91
C VAL A 248 -18.02 7.81 -20.43
N ASP A 249 -18.02 8.05 -19.12
CA ASP A 249 -18.62 9.23 -18.52
C ASP A 249 -17.54 10.33 -18.36
N TRP A 250 -17.36 11.11 -19.44
CA TRP A 250 -16.35 12.17 -19.50
C TRP A 250 -16.47 13.21 -18.39
N PRO A 251 -17.67 13.74 -18.06
CA PRO A 251 -17.84 14.63 -16.91
C PRO A 251 -17.26 14.06 -15.61
N SER A 252 -17.61 12.82 -15.26
CA SER A 252 -17.09 12.18 -14.04
C SER A 252 -15.59 11.91 -14.12
N ALA A 253 -15.09 11.48 -15.28
CA ALA A 253 -13.65 11.26 -15.48
C ALA A 253 -12.83 12.54 -15.35
N ILE A 254 -13.32 13.66 -15.89
CA ILE A 254 -12.68 14.97 -15.77
C ILE A 254 -12.74 15.46 -14.33
N LEU A 255 -13.90 15.39 -13.67
CA LEU A 255 -14.04 15.77 -12.26
C LEU A 255 -13.10 14.96 -11.37
N PHE A 256 -12.98 13.66 -11.67
CA PHE A 256 -12.06 12.77 -10.99
C PHE A 256 -10.59 13.19 -11.19
N ALA A 257 -10.14 13.33 -12.44
CA ALA A 257 -8.76 13.67 -12.76
C ALA A 257 -8.37 15.06 -12.22
N THR A 258 -9.28 16.03 -12.32
CA THR A 258 -9.07 17.38 -11.76
C THR A 258 -9.04 17.38 -10.24
N THR A 259 -9.85 16.54 -9.58
CA THR A 259 -9.77 16.35 -8.13
C THR A 259 -8.46 15.67 -7.72
N LEU A 260 -8.03 14.64 -8.46
CA LEU A 260 -6.77 13.93 -8.20
C LEU A 260 -5.56 14.85 -8.37
N LEU A 261 -5.47 15.59 -9.47
CA LEU A 261 -4.36 16.49 -9.75
C LEU A 261 -4.41 17.76 -8.89
N GLY A 262 -5.59 18.37 -8.77
CA GLY A 262 -5.82 19.59 -8.01
C GLY A 262 -5.75 19.33 -6.53
N VAL A 263 -6.78 18.71 -5.95
CA VAL A 263 -6.83 18.46 -4.50
C VAL A 263 -5.75 17.46 -4.09
N GLY A 264 -5.71 16.27 -4.69
CA GLY A 264 -4.74 15.24 -4.33
C GLY A 264 -3.29 15.68 -4.55
N GLY A 265 -2.99 16.23 -5.73
CA GLY A 265 -1.65 16.63 -6.13
C GLY A 265 -1.17 17.92 -5.47
N LEU A 266 -1.94 19.02 -5.52
CA LEU A 266 -1.49 20.29 -4.95
C LEU A 266 -1.60 20.33 -3.43
N VAL A 267 -2.70 19.85 -2.84
CA VAL A 267 -2.85 19.84 -1.37
C VAL A 267 -1.95 18.78 -0.76
N GLY A 268 -1.93 17.58 -1.33
CA GLY A 268 -0.99 16.53 -0.91
C GLY A 268 0.46 16.97 -1.09
N GLY A 269 0.80 17.56 -2.25
CA GLY A 269 2.13 18.10 -2.52
C GLY A 269 2.53 19.22 -1.56
N PHE A 270 1.58 20.10 -1.18
CA PHE A 270 1.78 21.09 -0.14
C PHE A 270 2.14 20.45 1.20
N TYR A 271 1.31 19.53 1.70
CA TYR A 271 1.56 18.88 2.99
C TYR A 271 2.86 18.09 2.99
N LEU A 272 3.15 17.34 1.92
CA LEU A 272 4.39 16.60 1.80
C LEU A 272 5.60 17.52 1.79
N THR A 273 5.56 18.62 1.02
CA THR A 273 6.67 19.58 0.93
C THR A 273 6.87 20.30 2.27
N LEU A 274 5.77 20.74 2.90
CA LEU A 274 5.79 21.42 4.19
C LEU A 274 6.38 20.51 5.27
N CYS A 275 5.82 19.30 5.45
CA CYS A 275 6.30 18.34 6.44
C CYS A 275 7.75 17.94 6.17
N TYR A 276 8.12 17.74 4.90
CA TYR A 276 9.50 17.42 4.52
C TYR A 276 10.46 18.53 4.90
N GLN A 277 10.19 19.78 4.54
CA GLN A 277 11.09 20.91 4.82
C GLN A 277 11.10 21.28 6.30
N ALA A 278 9.94 21.30 6.95
CA ALA A 278 9.82 21.61 8.37
C ALA A 278 10.52 20.57 9.26
N GLY A 279 10.47 19.27 8.91
CA GLY A 279 11.15 18.25 9.71
C GLY A 279 12.69 18.25 9.60
N ARG A 280 13.27 19.00 8.64
CA ARG A 280 14.75 19.12 8.47
C ARG A 280 15.38 20.29 9.23
N VAL A 281 14.59 21.12 9.90
CA VAL A 281 15.08 22.19 10.77
C VAL A 281 14.88 21.83 12.23
N ARG A 282 15.78 22.34 13.07
CA ARG A 282 15.72 22.21 14.53
C ARG A 282 14.64 23.11 15.11
N ASP A 283 14.71 24.39 14.74
CA ASP A 283 13.86 25.45 15.27
C ASP A 283 12.65 25.68 14.36
N VAL A 284 11.89 26.73 14.65
CA VAL A 284 10.69 27.09 13.89
C VAL A 284 11.01 27.20 12.40
N TYR A 285 10.30 26.42 11.61
CA TYR A 285 10.41 26.46 10.15
C TYR A 285 9.74 27.73 9.59
N PHE A 286 10.53 28.55 8.88
CA PHE A 286 10.01 29.69 8.14
C PHE A 286 9.89 29.32 6.65
N PRO A 287 8.65 29.23 6.10
CA PRO A 287 8.45 28.80 4.73
C PRO A 287 8.98 29.84 3.73
N GLY A 288 9.75 29.37 2.75
CA GLY A 288 10.15 30.19 1.60
C GLY A 288 8.99 30.52 0.68
N ALA A 289 9.20 31.46 -0.25
CA ALA A 289 8.18 31.94 -1.19
C ALA A 289 7.49 30.81 -1.98
N ASN A 290 8.21 29.74 -2.34
CA ASN A 290 7.65 28.61 -3.08
C ASN A 290 6.61 27.83 -2.25
N VAL A 291 6.89 27.57 -0.96
CA VAL A 291 5.96 26.88 -0.07
C VAL A 291 4.74 27.75 0.24
N ALA A 292 4.93 29.07 0.40
CA ALA A 292 3.83 30.01 0.58
C ALA A 292 2.90 30.05 -0.65
N ARG A 293 3.46 30.05 -1.88
CA ARG A 293 2.68 29.94 -3.12
C ARG A 293 1.92 28.63 -3.20
N LEU A 294 2.58 27.51 -2.87
CA LEU A 294 1.96 26.18 -2.87
C LEU A 294 0.81 26.09 -1.86
N SER A 295 0.97 26.69 -0.68
CA SER A 295 -0.10 26.83 0.33
C SER A 295 -1.29 27.63 -0.20
N SER A 296 -1.02 28.79 -0.79
CA SER A 296 -2.06 29.66 -1.36
C SER A 296 -2.84 28.95 -2.48
N ALA A 297 -2.12 28.23 -3.36
CA ALA A 297 -2.72 27.42 -4.41
C ALA A 297 -3.57 26.26 -3.84
N ALA A 298 -3.07 25.57 -2.81
CA ALA A 298 -3.81 24.50 -2.15
C ALA A 298 -5.12 25.00 -1.53
N VAL A 299 -5.10 26.14 -0.83
CA VAL A 299 -6.29 26.78 -0.27
C VAL A 299 -7.26 27.20 -1.37
N ALA A 300 -6.78 27.87 -2.41
CA ALA A 300 -7.62 28.31 -3.53
C ALA A 300 -8.32 27.13 -4.21
N VAL A 301 -7.59 26.04 -4.49
CA VAL A 301 -8.14 24.83 -5.11
C VAL A 301 -9.15 24.15 -4.20
N LEU A 302 -8.92 24.09 -2.88
CA LEU A 302 -9.90 23.56 -1.94
C LEU A 302 -11.18 24.38 -1.93
N ILE A 303 -11.09 25.71 -1.92
CA ILE A 303 -12.26 26.61 -1.96
C ILE A 303 -13.05 26.38 -3.26
N VAL A 304 -12.37 26.39 -4.41
CA VAL A 304 -13.00 26.15 -5.72
C VAL A 304 -13.66 24.77 -5.77
N TRP A 305 -12.97 23.74 -5.25
CA TRP A 305 -13.49 22.37 -5.24
C TRP A 305 -14.73 22.25 -4.36
N ILE A 306 -14.70 22.78 -3.14
CA ILE A 306 -15.84 22.81 -2.22
C ILE A 306 -17.02 23.55 -2.87
N ALA A 307 -16.79 24.73 -3.43
CA ALA A 307 -17.82 25.51 -4.12
C ALA A 307 -18.42 24.74 -5.30
N THR A 308 -17.58 24.09 -6.11
CA THR A 308 -18.02 23.27 -7.26
C THR A 308 -18.87 22.08 -6.79
N PHE A 309 -18.42 21.36 -5.75
CA PHE A 309 -19.13 20.21 -5.19
C PHE A 309 -20.53 20.61 -4.72
N PHE A 310 -20.63 21.67 -3.92
CA PHE A 310 -21.92 22.16 -3.42
C PHE A 310 -22.81 22.71 -4.53
N THR A 311 -22.26 23.49 -5.47
CA THR A 311 -23.03 24.07 -6.58
C THR A 311 -23.60 22.98 -7.48
N TYR A 312 -22.79 21.98 -7.84
CA TYR A 312 -23.23 20.86 -8.66
C TYR A 312 -24.27 20.01 -7.93
N GLY A 313 -24.03 19.68 -6.65
CA GLY A 313 -24.98 18.94 -5.83
C GLY A 313 -26.33 19.65 -5.68
N ALA A 314 -26.30 20.97 -5.42
CA ALA A 314 -27.50 21.78 -5.32
C ALA A 314 -28.22 21.88 -6.67
N ALA A 315 -27.51 22.08 -7.78
CA ALA A 315 -28.11 22.17 -9.11
C ALA A 315 -28.80 20.87 -9.53
N VAL A 316 -28.17 19.71 -9.28
CA VAL A 316 -28.77 18.39 -9.56
C VAL A 316 -29.98 18.15 -8.66
N TRP A 317 -29.90 18.50 -7.37
CA TRP A 317 -31.02 18.39 -6.45
C TRP A 317 -32.20 19.27 -6.89
N VAL A 318 -31.96 20.54 -7.23
CA VAL A 318 -33.00 21.44 -7.72
C VAL A 318 -33.64 20.91 -9.00
N LYS A 319 -32.82 20.44 -9.95
CA LYS A 319 -33.32 19.85 -11.19
C LYS A 319 -34.25 18.67 -10.91
N ASN A 320 -33.80 17.69 -10.14
CA ASN A 320 -34.55 16.46 -9.91
C ASN A 320 -35.81 16.65 -9.05
N VAL A 321 -35.86 17.67 -8.20
CA VAL A 321 -37.01 17.92 -7.31
C VAL A 321 -38.02 18.90 -7.90
N PHE A 322 -37.56 19.95 -8.59
CA PHE A 322 -38.41 21.07 -9.00
C PHE A 322 -38.56 21.23 -10.52
N LEU A 323 -37.70 20.59 -11.33
CA LEU A 323 -37.69 20.71 -12.79
C LEU A 323 -37.73 19.31 -13.43
N PRO A 324 -38.91 18.63 -13.40
CA PRO A 324 -39.08 17.30 -13.98
C PRO A 324 -38.77 17.24 -15.48
#